data_AF-A0A1B2I3J4-F1
#
_entry.id   AF-A0A1B2I3J4-F1
#
_cell.length_a   1.000
_cell.length_b   1.000
_cell.length_c   1.000
_cell.angle_alpha   90.00
_cell.angle_beta   90.00
_cell.angle_gamma   90.00
#
_symmetry.space_group_name_H-M   'P 1'
#
loop_
_entity.id
_entity.type
_entity.pdbx_description
1 polymer ?
#
loop_
_entity_poly.entity_id
_entity_poly.type
_entity_poly.pdbx_seq_one_letter_code
_entity_poly.pdbx_strand_id
1 'polypeptide(L)'
;MRCDRCTEKPCREGMACTACDAAALYADPEDRRMMRAASEVEAEYYGEINRIQEIILFSQKMGYKKLGIAFCAALSEEAAKLSQILENYFEISTVNCKVCGVEKSEMGAMESDKVGPISCNPIEQAEVLNAANTDLNLLLGLCVGHDALFIKYSQAPVVPVAAKDRVIAHNPLGALYCSAIFKRMMKEAKNQETK
;
A
#
# COMPACT_ATOMS: atom_id res chain seq x y z
N MET A 1 -4.64 17.77 14.88
CA MET A 1 -3.20 18.05 15.05
C MET A 1 -2.60 18.32 13.65
N ARG A 2 -1.70 19.30 13.50
CA ARG A 2 -1.04 19.65 12.21
C ARG A 2 0.48 19.48 12.32
N CYS A 3 0.91 18.24 12.56
CA CYS A 3 2.32 17.89 12.78
C CYS A 3 3.22 18.27 11.59
N ASP A 4 2.65 18.33 10.38
CA ASP A 4 3.31 18.78 9.15
C ASP A 4 3.86 20.22 9.24
N ARG A 5 3.34 21.04 10.17
CA ARG A 5 3.76 22.43 10.38
C ARG A 5 4.60 22.65 11.65
N CYS A 6 4.88 21.59 12.41
CA CYS A 6 5.67 21.71 13.64
C CYS A 6 7.16 21.92 13.29
N THR A 7 7.69 23.08 13.66
CA THR A 7 9.10 23.43 13.45
C THR A 7 10.01 22.86 14.55
N GLU A 8 9.52 22.83 15.79
CA GLU A 8 10.25 22.39 16.99
C GLU A 8 10.56 20.88 16.98
N LYS A 9 9.63 20.05 16.48
CA LYS A 9 9.74 18.57 16.40
C LYS A 9 10.24 17.88 17.69
N PRO A 10 9.70 18.23 18.88
CA PRO A 10 10.18 17.69 20.17
C PRO A 10 9.98 16.17 20.30
N CYS A 11 9.09 15.58 19.50
CA CYS A 11 8.89 14.14 19.42
C CYS A 11 10.15 13.35 19.00
N ARG A 12 11.09 13.98 18.30
CA ARG A 12 12.39 13.36 17.96
C ARG A 12 13.27 13.13 19.19
N GLU A 13 13.01 13.86 20.26
CA GLU A 13 13.70 13.77 21.55
C GLU A 13 12.88 12.98 22.58
N GLY A 14 11.79 12.32 22.15
CA GLY A 14 10.92 11.52 23.01
C GLY A 14 9.84 12.31 23.75
N MET A 15 9.70 13.61 23.50
CA MET A 15 8.64 14.43 24.12
C MET A 15 7.32 14.30 23.36
N ALA A 16 6.27 13.83 24.04
CA ALA A 16 4.95 13.69 23.46
C ALA A 16 4.24 15.05 23.27
N CYS A 17 3.58 15.24 22.12
CA CYS A 17 2.79 16.44 21.84
C CYS A 17 1.52 16.54 22.72
N THR A 18 1.05 15.40 23.22
CA THR A 18 -0.11 15.23 24.09
C THR A 18 0.15 14.04 25.00
N ALA A 19 -0.36 14.05 26.22
CA ALA A 19 -0.30 12.90 27.09
C ALA A 19 -0.96 11.68 26.42
N CYS A 20 -0.22 10.58 26.29
CA CYS A 20 -0.70 9.34 25.70
C CYS A 20 0.05 8.13 26.30
N ASP A 21 -0.62 6.98 26.29
CA ASP A 21 0.00 5.69 26.59
C ASP A 21 0.11 4.87 25.30
N ALA A 22 0.99 5.34 24.39
CA ALA A 22 1.09 4.78 23.05
C ALA A 22 1.63 3.34 23.03
N ALA A 23 2.48 2.98 24.00
CA ALA A 23 3.03 1.63 24.11
C ALA A 23 1.93 0.61 24.47
N ALA A 24 0.95 0.99 25.30
CA ALA A 24 -0.17 0.13 25.65
C ALA A 24 -1.07 -0.23 24.46
N LEU A 25 -1.03 0.53 23.35
CA LEU A 25 -1.78 0.19 22.14
C LEU A 25 -1.26 -1.09 21.46
N TYR A 26 0.00 -1.45 21.70
CA TYR A 26 0.60 -2.72 21.24
C TYR A 26 0.42 -3.83 22.30
N ALA A 27 -0.76 -3.88 22.93
CA ALA A 27 -1.10 -4.93 23.89
C ALA A 27 -1.24 -6.31 23.22
N ASP A 28 -1.70 -6.33 21.98
CA ASP A 28 -1.77 -7.54 21.18
C ASP A 28 -0.34 -8.10 20.94
N PRO A 29 -0.06 -9.38 21.31
CA PRO A 29 1.24 -9.99 21.10
C PRO A 29 1.68 -10.05 19.62
N GLU A 30 0.74 -10.16 18.70
CA GLU A 30 0.99 -10.19 17.25
C GLU A 30 1.40 -8.79 16.76
N ASP A 31 0.65 -7.75 17.12
CA ASP A 31 1.01 -6.35 16.79
C ASP A 31 2.37 -5.98 17.37
N ARG A 32 2.66 -6.41 18.60
CA ARG A 32 3.96 -6.18 19.25
C ARG A 32 5.09 -6.90 18.54
N ARG A 33 4.84 -8.14 18.09
CA ARG A 33 5.81 -8.90 17.29
C ARG A 33 6.06 -8.21 15.95
N MET A 34 5.00 -7.74 15.30
CA MET A 34 5.05 -7.02 14.04
C MET A 34 5.87 -5.75 14.15
N MET A 35 5.60 -4.92 15.16
CA MET A 35 6.34 -3.69 15.44
C MET A 35 7.81 -3.98 15.70
N ARG A 36 8.12 -5.02 16.49
CA ARG A 36 9.50 -5.42 16.77
C ARG A 36 10.23 -5.86 15.50
N ALA A 37 9.62 -6.71 14.68
CA ALA A 37 10.22 -7.17 13.42
C ALA A 37 10.49 -6.00 12.47
N ALA A 38 9.56 -5.04 12.37
CA ALA A 38 9.75 -3.81 11.59
C ALA A 38 10.94 -2.99 12.10
N SER A 39 11.05 -2.75 13.41
CA SER A 39 12.17 -2.03 14.00
C SER A 39 13.52 -2.74 13.84
N GLU A 40 13.54 -4.08 13.88
CA GLU A 40 14.76 -4.85 13.64
C GLU A 40 15.24 -4.72 12.18
N VAL A 41 14.33 -4.80 11.20
CA VAL A 41 14.67 -4.56 9.78
C VAL A 41 15.17 -3.14 9.57
N GLU A 42 14.52 -2.14 10.17
CA GLU A 42 14.97 -0.74 10.12
C GLU A 42 16.39 -0.61 10.69
N ALA A 43 16.62 -1.09 11.91
CA ALA A 43 17.91 -0.95 12.59
C ALA A 43 19.06 -1.67 11.87
N GLU A 44 18.79 -2.81 11.24
CA GLU A 44 19.80 -3.62 10.55
C GLU A 44 20.14 -3.10 9.14
N TYR A 45 19.19 -2.46 8.44
CA TYR A 45 19.32 -2.18 7.00
C TYR A 45 18.90 -0.77 6.57
N TYR A 46 18.84 0.19 7.50
CA TYR A 46 18.38 1.55 7.23
C TYR A 46 19.08 2.20 6.02
N GLY A 47 18.32 2.42 4.94
CA GLY A 47 18.82 3.08 3.73
C GLY A 47 19.71 2.23 2.82
N GLU A 48 19.87 0.94 3.12
CA GLU A 48 20.75 0.03 2.37
C GLU A 48 19.99 -0.87 1.39
N ILE A 49 18.75 -1.22 1.74
CA ILE A 49 17.90 -2.14 0.97
C ILE A 49 16.65 -1.44 0.44
N ASN A 50 16.06 -2.01 -0.61
CA ASN A 50 14.80 -1.50 -1.18
C ASN A 50 13.56 -2.15 -0.53
N ARG A 51 12.39 -1.58 -0.82
CA ARG A 51 11.09 -2.04 -0.29
C ARG A 51 10.80 -3.53 -0.49
N ILE A 52 11.19 -4.13 -1.62
CA ILE A 52 10.97 -5.56 -1.87
C ILE A 52 11.86 -6.40 -0.95
N GLN A 53 13.11 -5.99 -0.78
CA GLN A 53 14.04 -6.64 0.16
C GLN A 53 13.57 -6.50 1.62
N GLU A 54 13.06 -5.32 2.01
CA GLU A 54 12.45 -5.12 3.33
C GLU A 54 11.26 -6.08 3.55
N ILE A 55 10.37 -6.21 2.56
CA ILE A 55 9.22 -7.14 2.63
C ILE A 55 9.69 -8.58 2.87
N ILE A 56 10.74 -9.03 2.17
CA ILE A 56 11.29 -10.38 2.33
C ILE A 56 11.81 -10.57 3.76
N LEU A 57 12.67 -9.66 4.24
CA LEU A 57 13.28 -9.77 5.56
C LEU A 57 12.25 -9.67 6.69
N PHE A 58 11.32 -8.73 6.57
CA PHE A 58 10.22 -8.56 7.52
C PHE A 58 9.35 -9.82 7.58
N SER A 59 8.94 -10.35 6.43
CA SER A 59 8.09 -11.54 6.37
C SER A 59 8.81 -12.78 6.92
N GLN A 60 10.12 -12.91 6.69
CA GLN A 60 10.94 -13.96 7.29
C GLN A 60 11.02 -13.85 8.81
N LYS A 61 11.25 -12.65 9.36
CA LYS A 61 11.28 -12.41 10.81
C LYS A 61 9.92 -12.67 11.46
N MET A 62 8.83 -12.37 10.75
CA MET A 62 7.47 -12.71 11.20
C MET A 62 7.16 -14.21 11.12
N GLY A 63 7.97 -14.98 10.40
CA GLY A 63 7.76 -16.41 10.19
C GLY A 63 6.65 -16.72 9.19
N TYR A 64 6.22 -15.73 8.41
CA TYR A 64 5.20 -15.88 7.37
C TYR A 64 5.62 -16.93 6.34
N LYS A 65 4.63 -17.67 5.84
CA LYS A 65 4.79 -18.76 4.88
C LYS A 65 4.12 -18.45 3.57
N LYS A 66 3.02 -17.69 3.58
CA LYS A 66 2.22 -17.43 2.39
C LYS A 66 1.92 -15.95 2.23
N LEU A 67 2.29 -15.37 1.09
CA LEU A 67 2.01 -13.97 0.79
C LEU A 67 1.00 -13.85 -0.35
N GLY A 68 0.11 -12.87 -0.23
CA GLY A 68 -0.83 -12.50 -1.28
C GLY A 68 -0.32 -11.32 -2.11
N ILE A 69 -0.59 -11.31 -3.41
CA ILE A 69 -0.32 -10.17 -4.30
C ILE A 69 -1.62 -9.79 -5.00
N ALA A 70 -2.20 -8.65 -4.60
CA ALA A 70 -3.33 -8.04 -5.29
C ALA A 70 -2.81 -6.95 -6.24
N PHE A 71 -3.07 -7.10 -7.53
CA PHE A 71 -2.46 -6.25 -8.55
C PHE A 71 -3.46 -5.75 -9.60
N CYS A 72 -3.15 -4.59 -10.18
CA CYS A 72 -3.90 -4.08 -11.32
C CYS A 72 -3.51 -4.83 -12.59
N ALA A 73 -4.48 -5.09 -13.48
CA ALA A 73 -4.22 -5.73 -14.77
C ALA A 73 -3.14 -5.04 -15.62
N ALA A 74 -2.98 -3.72 -15.46
CA ALA A 74 -1.93 -2.96 -16.15
C ALA A 74 -0.55 -3.03 -15.47
N LEU A 75 -0.38 -3.82 -14.42
CA LEU A 75 0.91 -4.17 -13.80
C LEU A 75 1.10 -5.71 -13.77
N SER A 76 0.52 -6.43 -14.73
CA SER A 76 0.58 -7.90 -14.73
C SER A 76 2.01 -8.43 -14.90
N GLU A 77 2.84 -7.75 -15.70
CA GLU A 77 4.24 -8.12 -15.88
C GLU A 77 5.07 -7.85 -14.62
N GLU A 78 4.84 -6.70 -13.97
CA GLU A 78 5.47 -6.37 -12.68
C GLU A 78 5.03 -7.34 -11.59
N ALA A 79 3.76 -7.74 -11.58
CA ALA A 79 3.24 -8.74 -10.64
C ALA A 79 3.92 -10.10 -10.85
N ALA A 80 4.10 -10.54 -12.10
CA ALA A 80 4.80 -11.78 -12.40
C ALA A 80 6.27 -11.75 -11.95
N LYS A 81 6.99 -10.65 -12.20
CA LYS A 81 8.37 -10.47 -11.73
C LYS A 81 8.46 -10.46 -10.21
N LEU A 82 7.54 -9.76 -9.54
CA LEU A 82 7.47 -9.74 -8.08
C LEU A 82 7.21 -11.14 -7.52
N SER A 83 6.23 -11.86 -8.07
CA SER A 83 5.92 -13.25 -7.70
C SER A 83 7.15 -14.14 -7.84
N GLN A 84 7.83 -14.08 -8.98
CA GLN A 84 9.04 -14.87 -9.26
C GLN A 84 10.15 -14.62 -8.23
N ILE A 85 10.32 -13.39 -7.76
CA ILE A 85 11.29 -13.07 -6.70
C ILE A 85 10.85 -13.70 -5.38
N LEU A 86 9.60 -13.49 -4.98
CA LEU A 86 9.08 -13.89 -3.66
C LEU A 86 8.86 -15.39 -3.51
N GLU A 87 8.58 -16.11 -4.61
CA GLU A 87 8.43 -17.58 -4.65
C GLU A 87 9.69 -18.33 -4.20
N ASN A 88 10.86 -17.68 -4.20
CA ASN A 88 12.09 -18.27 -3.64
C ASN A 88 12.08 -18.34 -2.10
N TYR A 89 11.12 -17.69 -1.45
CA TYR A 89 11.08 -17.53 0.00
C TYR A 89 9.73 -17.93 0.62
N PHE A 90 8.63 -17.81 -0.13
CA PHE A 90 7.26 -17.99 0.36
C PHE A 90 6.36 -18.70 -0.66
N GLU A 91 5.25 -19.30 -0.20
CA GLU A 91 4.12 -19.63 -1.07
C GLU A 91 3.43 -18.33 -1.52
N ILE A 92 3.10 -18.21 -2.81
CA ILE A 92 2.48 -17.00 -3.34
C ILE A 92 1.09 -17.28 -3.87
N SER A 93 0.13 -16.43 -3.49
CA SER A 93 -1.20 -16.36 -4.10
C SER A 93 -1.38 -15.00 -4.75
N THR A 94 -1.88 -14.96 -5.98
CA THR A 94 -2.04 -13.70 -6.72
C THR A 94 -3.47 -13.52 -7.19
N VAL A 95 -3.91 -12.26 -7.28
CA VAL A 95 -5.26 -11.93 -7.78
C VAL A 95 -5.27 -10.62 -8.55
N ASN A 96 -5.82 -10.67 -9.76
CA ASN A 96 -5.95 -9.52 -10.65
C ASN A 96 -7.18 -8.66 -10.27
N CYS A 97 -7.10 -7.35 -10.48
CA CYS A 97 -8.21 -6.43 -10.20
C CYS A 97 -9.50 -6.69 -10.97
N LYS A 98 -9.47 -7.47 -12.05
CA LYS A 98 -10.63 -7.87 -12.87
C LYS A 98 -11.23 -9.20 -12.44
N VAL A 99 -10.84 -9.72 -11.28
CA VAL A 99 -11.44 -10.92 -10.69
C VAL A 99 -12.97 -10.85 -10.71
N CYS A 100 -13.60 -11.97 -11.05
CA CYS A 100 -15.04 -12.14 -11.26
C CYS A 100 -15.69 -11.34 -12.41
N GLY A 101 -14.94 -10.50 -13.13
CA GLY A 101 -15.41 -9.92 -14.41
C GLY A 101 -16.64 -9.02 -14.31
N VAL A 102 -16.92 -8.45 -13.14
CA VAL A 102 -18.12 -7.63 -12.88
C VAL A 102 -18.19 -6.42 -13.81
N GLU A 103 -19.35 -6.15 -14.40
CA GLU A 103 -19.54 -4.98 -15.25
C GLU A 103 -19.63 -3.69 -14.43
N LYS A 104 -19.21 -2.57 -15.02
CA LYS A 104 -19.36 -1.25 -14.38
C LYS A 104 -20.82 -0.84 -14.21
N SER A 105 -21.69 -1.29 -15.11
CA SER A 105 -23.14 -1.08 -15.06
C SER A 105 -23.73 -1.55 -13.73
N GLU A 106 -23.28 -2.70 -13.22
CA GLU A 106 -23.70 -3.30 -11.94
C GLU A 106 -23.29 -2.47 -10.72
N MET A 107 -22.22 -1.68 -10.85
CA MET A 107 -21.68 -0.83 -9.79
C MET A 107 -22.14 0.63 -9.89
N GLY A 108 -22.99 0.97 -10.87
CA GLY A 108 -23.35 2.35 -11.20
C GLY A 108 -22.14 3.20 -11.61
N ALA A 109 -21.08 2.56 -12.13
CA ALA A 109 -19.84 3.22 -12.48
C ALA A 109 -19.85 3.71 -13.94
N MET A 110 -19.20 4.86 -14.18
CA MET A 110 -19.10 5.44 -15.51
C MET A 110 -18.14 4.66 -16.43
N GLU A 111 -18.55 4.52 -17.68
CA GLU A 111 -17.70 4.05 -18.78
C GLU A 111 -17.06 5.21 -19.54
N SER A 112 -15.92 4.97 -20.17
CA SER A 112 -15.34 5.91 -21.13
C SER A 112 -14.40 5.18 -22.08
N ASP A 113 -14.07 5.82 -23.20
CA ASP A 113 -13.13 5.27 -24.20
C ASP A 113 -11.74 4.94 -23.64
N LYS A 114 -11.37 5.53 -22.49
CA LYS A 114 -10.10 5.29 -21.81
C LYS A 114 -10.13 4.07 -20.89
N VAL A 115 -11.31 3.61 -20.47
CA VAL A 115 -11.49 2.52 -19.50
C VAL A 115 -12.64 1.62 -19.89
N GLY A 116 -12.33 0.35 -20.20
CA GLY A 116 -13.31 -0.65 -20.64
C GLY A 116 -14.46 -0.94 -19.66
N PRO A 117 -15.42 -1.79 -20.07
CA PRO A 117 -16.70 -1.99 -19.37
C PRO A 117 -16.57 -2.79 -18.08
N ILE A 118 -15.50 -3.58 -17.93
CA ILE A 118 -15.29 -4.42 -16.74
C ILE A 118 -14.74 -3.56 -15.60
N SER A 119 -15.39 -3.64 -14.45
CA SER A 119 -15.01 -2.95 -13.21
C SER A 119 -13.74 -3.54 -12.60
N CYS A 120 -13.15 -2.85 -11.64
CA CYS A 120 -12.19 -3.49 -10.73
C CYS A 120 -12.95 -3.95 -9.48
N ASN A 121 -12.57 -5.11 -8.93
CA ASN A 121 -13.24 -5.68 -7.77
C ASN A 121 -12.26 -5.89 -6.58
N PRO A 122 -11.88 -4.81 -5.88
CA PRO A 122 -10.89 -4.89 -4.79
C PRO A 122 -11.39 -5.65 -3.57
N ILE A 123 -12.69 -5.72 -3.34
CA ILE A 123 -13.28 -6.51 -2.26
C ILE A 123 -13.09 -8.00 -2.56
N GLU A 124 -13.42 -8.42 -3.78
CA GLU A 124 -13.20 -9.81 -4.20
C GLU A 124 -11.72 -10.18 -4.25
N GLN A 125 -10.83 -9.24 -4.59
CA GLN A 125 -9.39 -9.46 -4.45
C GLN A 125 -9.01 -9.80 -3.00
N ALA A 126 -9.57 -9.08 -2.02
CA ALA A 126 -9.32 -9.38 -0.62
C ALA A 126 -9.91 -10.74 -0.23
N GLU A 127 -11.15 -11.05 -0.64
CA GLU A 127 -11.80 -12.33 -0.33
C GLU A 127 -11.07 -13.54 -0.91
N VAL A 128 -10.56 -13.44 -2.15
CA VAL A 128 -9.72 -14.50 -2.75
C VAL A 128 -8.46 -14.77 -1.93
N LEU A 129 -7.81 -13.72 -1.42
CA LEU A 129 -6.60 -13.87 -0.61
C LEU A 129 -6.90 -14.29 0.84
N ASN A 130 -8.03 -13.85 1.40
CA ASN A 130 -8.56 -14.33 2.68
C ASN A 130 -8.82 -15.84 2.60
N ALA A 131 -9.51 -16.31 1.55
CA ALA A 131 -9.75 -17.73 1.32
C ALA A 131 -8.45 -18.54 1.09
N ALA A 132 -7.42 -17.89 0.55
CA ALA A 132 -6.09 -18.48 0.41
C ALA A 132 -5.29 -18.52 1.73
N ASN A 133 -5.80 -17.92 2.81
CA ASN A 133 -5.16 -17.81 4.12
C ASN A 133 -3.73 -17.27 4.04
N THR A 134 -3.56 -16.12 3.38
CA THR A 134 -2.27 -15.42 3.31
C THR A 134 -1.92 -14.77 4.66
N ASP A 135 -0.63 -14.72 5.00
CA ASP A 135 -0.13 -14.09 6.23
C ASP A 135 0.09 -12.57 6.06
N LEU A 136 0.33 -12.13 4.83
CA LEU A 136 0.53 -10.72 4.46
C LEU A 136 0.09 -10.51 3.01
N ASN A 137 -0.59 -9.41 2.75
CA ASN A 137 -1.02 -9.04 1.41
C ASN A 137 -0.25 -7.82 0.88
N LEU A 138 0.19 -7.92 -0.37
CA LEU A 138 0.94 -6.90 -1.08
C LEU A 138 0.04 -6.21 -2.11
N LEU A 139 0.01 -4.87 -2.08
CA LEU A 139 -0.68 -4.07 -3.09
C LEU A 139 0.27 -3.61 -4.18
N LEU A 140 -0.05 -3.96 -5.41
CA LEU A 140 0.71 -3.56 -6.59
C LEU A 140 -0.16 -2.74 -7.55
N GLY A 141 -0.23 -1.44 -7.25
CA GLY A 141 -0.78 -0.42 -8.14
C GLY A 141 -2.29 -0.52 -8.38
N LEU A 142 -3.11 -0.65 -7.33
CA LEU A 142 -4.56 -0.42 -7.46
C LEU A 142 -4.86 1.08 -7.46
N CYS A 143 -6.03 1.45 -7.97
CA CYS A 143 -6.48 2.86 -7.92
C CYS A 143 -6.73 3.30 -6.47
N VAL A 144 -6.67 4.61 -6.20
CA VAL A 144 -6.79 5.18 -4.84
C VAL A 144 -7.95 4.62 -4.01
N GLY A 145 -9.18 4.62 -4.56
CA GLY A 145 -10.33 4.06 -3.85
C GLY A 145 -10.32 2.53 -3.73
N HIS A 146 -9.63 1.84 -4.64
CA HIS A 146 -9.52 0.39 -4.64
C HIS A 146 -8.49 -0.10 -3.61
N ASP A 147 -7.39 0.63 -3.41
CA ASP A 147 -6.45 0.36 -2.31
C ASP A 147 -7.18 0.41 -0.96
N ALA A 148 -7.96 1.47 -0.71
CA ALA A 148 -8.70 1.64 0.53
C ALA A 148 -9.73 0.52 0.77
N LEU A 149 -10.45 0.11 -0.28
CA LEU A 149 -11.40 -1.01 -0.18
C LEU A 149 -10.67 -2.32 0.11
N PHE A 150 -9.61 -2.65 -0.62
CA PHE A 150 -8.85 -3.87 -0.36
C PHE A 150 -8.33 -3.91 1.08
N ILE A 151 -7.68 -2.83 1.54
CA ILE A 151 -7.13 -2.73 2.91
C ILE A 151 -8.23 -2.93 3.95
N LYS A 152 -9.42 -2.38 3.72
CA LYS A 152 -10.55 -2.50 4.65
C LYS A 152 -11.06 -3.94 4.79
N TYR A 153 -11.01 -4.76 3.73
CA TYR A 153 -11.58 -6.11 3.72
C TYR A 153 -10.54 -7.23 3.80
N SER A 154 -9.25 -6.91 3.73
CA SER A 154 -8.17 -7.86 3.97
C SER A 154 -8.16 -8.30 5.44
N GLN A 155 -8.16 -9.61 5.69
CA GLN A 155 -7.97 -10.16 7.04
C GLN A 155 -6.49 -10.14 7.45
N ALA A 156 -5.59 -10.39 6.50
CA ALA A 156 -4.16 -10.25 6.70
C ALA A 156 -3.73 -8.77 6.66
N PRO A 157 -2.63 -8.39 7.34
CA PRO A 157 -2.04 -7.06 7.19
C PRO A 157 -1.67 -6.78 5.72
N VAL A 158 -1.70 -5.50 5.35
CA VAL A 158 -1.49 -5.06 3.96
C VAL A 158 -0.33 -4.09 3.85
N VAL A 159 0.58 -4.37 2.92
CA VAL A 159 1.72 -3.50 2.61
C VAL A 159 1.69 -3.08 1.13
N PRO A 160 1.64 -1.78 0.83
CA PRO A 160 1.79 -1.30 -0.54
C PRO A 160 3.23 -1.46 -1.04
N VAL A 161 3.39 -2.14 -2.16
CA VAL A 161 4.64 -2.22 -2.92
C VAL A 161 4.79 -0.99 -3.82
N ALA A 162 3.71 -0.61 -4.50
CA ALA A 162 3.69 0.57 -5.36
C ALA A 162 2.30 1.21 -5.41
N ALA A 163 2.26 2.53 -5.26
CA ALA A 163 1.03 3.31 -5.44
C ALA A 163 0.77 3.51 -6.94
N LYS A 164 -0.50 3.39 -7.38
CA LYS A 164 -0.82 3.57 -8.80
C LYS A 164 -0.68 5.02 -9.25
N ASP A 165 0.47 5.32 -9.85
CA ASP A 165 0.71 6.58 -10.55
C ASP A 165 1.30 6.29 -11.95
N ARG A 166 0.48 6.36 -13.01
CA ARG A 166 0.97 6.12 -14.37
C ARG A 166 1.78 7.29 -14.93
N VAL A 167 1.70 8.45 -14.32
CA VAL A 167 2.33 9.68 -14.82
C VAL A 167 3.76 9.77 -14.32
N ILE A 168 4.01 9.33 -13.08
CA ILE A 168 5.32 9.44 -12.41
C ILE A 168 5.82 8.06 -11.98
N ALA A 169 5.70 7.06 -12.87
CA ALA A 169 6.28 5.72 -12.70
C ALA A 169 6.01 5.07 -11.33
N HIS A 170 4.76 5.14 -10.88
CA HIS A 170 4.28 4.60 -9.60
C HIS A 170 4.96 5.21 -8.36
N ASN A 171 5.52 6.42 -8.50
CA ASN A 171 6.20 7.17 -7.45
C ASN A 171 5.55 8.57 -7.25
N PRO A 172 4.43 8.65 -6.51
CA PRO A 172 3.72 9.92 -6.31
C PRO A 172 4.53 10.96 -5.54
N LEU A 173 5.57 10.58 -4.78
CA LEU A 173 6.46 11.54 -4.13
C LEU A 173 7.23 12.41 -5.14
N GLY A 174 7.40 11.94 -6.38
CA GLY A 174 7.98 12.75 -7.45
C GLY A 174 7.21 14.05 -7.72
N ALA A 175 5.90 14.07 -7.50
CA ALA A 175 5.09 15.30 -7.61
C ALA A 175 5.42 16.34 -6.52
N LEU A 176 5.86 15.88 -5.34
CA LEU A 176 6.25 16.73 -4.21
C LEU A 176 7.69 17.22 -4.36
N TYR A 177 8.60 16.35 -4.84
CA TYR A 177 10.01 16.68 -5.05
C TYR A 177 10.18 17.65 -6.22
N CYS A 178 9.37 17.50 -7.28
CA CYS A 178 9.45 18.39 -8.43
C CYS A 178 8.72 19.71 -8.15
N SER A 179 9.49 20.76 -7.84
CA SER A 179 8.95 22.09 -7.54
C SER A 179 8.01 22.65 -8.62
N ALA A 180 8.24 22.32 -9.89
CA ALA A 180 7.38 22.74 -11.01
C ALA A 180 6.01 22.05 -10.96
N ILE A 181 5.96 20.73 -10.72
CA ILE A 181 4.71 19.97 -10.57
C ILE A 181 3.98 20.45 -9.33
N PHE A 182 4.67 20.55 -8.19
CA PHE A 182 4.08 21.01 -6.94
C PHE A 182 3.46 22.41 -7.06
N LYS A 183 4.20 23.40 -7.59
CA LYS A 183 3.69 24.76 -7.78
C LYS A 183 2.49 24.81 -8.73
N ARG A 184 2.47 23.98 -9.78
CA ARG A 184 1.33 23.87 -10.70
C ARG A 184 0.09 23.38 -9.96
N MET A 185 0.19 22.30 -9.20
CA MET A 185 -0.92 21.77 -8.39
C MET A 185 -1.44 22.82 -7.40
N MET A 186 -0.55 23.56 -6.74
CA MET A 186 -0.94 24.64 -5.81
C MET A 186 -1.65 25.80 -6.51
N LYS A 187 -1.26 26.13 -7.75
CA LYS A 187 -1.94 27.17 -8.55
C LYS A 187 -3.33 26.71 -9.00
N GLU A 188 -3.45 25.46 -9.43
CA GLU A 188 -4.73 24.85 -9.82
C GLU A 188 -5.72 24.86 -8.66
N ALA A 189 -5.29 24.48 -7.45
CA ALA A 189 -6.12 24.51 -6.25
C ALA A 189 -6.65 25.93 -5.94
N LYS A 190 -5.79 26.96 -5.99
CA LYS A 190 -6.21 28.36 -5.77
C LYS A 190 -7.24 28.84 -6.78
N ASN A 191 -7.14 28.39 -8.03
CA ASN A 191 -8.08 28.79 -9.09
C ASN A 191 -9.45 28.11 -8.97
N GLN A 192 -9.54 26.98 -8.25
CA GLN A 192 -10.81 26.31 -7.97
C GLN A 192 -11.57 27.01 -6.85
N GLU A 193 -10.89 27.60 -5.87
CA GLU A 193 -11.51 28.38 -4.79
C GLU A 193 -12.14 29.69 -5.28
N THR A 194 -11.73 30.19 -6.44
CA THR A 194 -12.25 31.42 -7.06
C THR A 194 -13.46 31.20 -7.98
N LYS A 195 -13.93 29.96 -8.14
CA LYS A 195 -15.08 29.59 -8.97
C LYS A 195 -16.22 29.05 -8.11
#